data_AF-A0A7X7UML5-F1
#
_entry.id   AF-A0A7X7UML5-F1
#
_cell.length_a   1.000
_cell.length_b   1.000
_cell.length_c   1.000
_cell.angle_alpha   90.00
_cell.angle_beta   90.00
_cell.angle_gamma   90.00
#
_symmetry.space_group_name_H-M   'P 1'
#
loop_
_entity.id
_entity.type
_entity.pdbx_description
1 polymer ?
#
loop_
_entity_poly.entity_id
_entity_poly.type
_entity_poly.pdbx_seq_one_letter_code
_entity_poly.pdbx_strand_id
1 'polypeptide(L)'
;MAAYPKYPLLRKMEKELKAGWTNVIHYLGSALLVIGAVDPLEGSVLITIGSGLLTFVAFKNRRKDRNRLIAGFISILVGVFFLFLFSSFGGFGGPNGIAWGWSVLILPYPAGWFYTIGLLLARLKAKPKA
;
A
#
# COMPACT_ATOMS: atom_id res chain seq x y z
N MET A 1 -41.09 -23.72 7.42
CA MET A 1 -41.43 -22.29 7.30
C MET A 1 -40.19 -21.54 6.80
N ALA A 2 -40.10 -21.33 5.48
CA ALA A 2 -38.98 -20.61 4.89
C ALA A 2 -39.19 -19.10 5.10
N ALA A 3 -38.37 -18.50 5.96
CA ALA A 3 -38.32 -17.05 6.11
C ALA A 3 -37.74 -16.45 4.82
N TYR A 4 -38.61 -15.96 3.94
CA TYR A 4 -38.21 -15.19 2.77
C TYR A 4 -37.39 -13.97 3.22
N PRO A 5 -36.20 -13.72 2.66
CA PRO A 5 -35.36 -12.61 3.07
C PRO A 5 -36.03 -11.29 2.65
N LYS A 6 -36.33 -10.45 3.65
CA LYS A 6 -37.32 -9.37 3.59
C LYS A 6 -37.11 -8.34 2.47
N TYR A 7 -35.90 -8.09 1.95
CA TYR A 7 -35.68 -7.21 0.77
C TYR A 7 -34.33 -7.51 0.05
N PRO A 8 -34.29 -8.39 -0.97
CA PRO A 8 -33.05 -8.75 -1.67
C PRO A 8 -32.42 -7.59 -2.47
N LEU A 9 -33.25 -6.64 -2.92
CA LEU A 9 -32.80 -5.44 -3.66
C LEU A 9 -32.00 -4.47 -2.78
N LEU A 10 -32.41 -4.26 -1.53
CA LEU A 10 -31.68 -3.42 -0.58
C LEU A 10 -30.29 -4.00 -0.28
N ARG A 11 -30.20 -5.32 -0.11
CA ARG A 11 -28.93 -6.03 0.12
C ARG A 11 -28.00 -5.96 -1.09
N LYS A 12 -28.57 -5.98 -2.30
CA LYS A 12 -27.83 -5.79 -3.55
C LYS A 12 -27.31 -4.36 -3.66
N MET A 13 -28.15 -3.35 -3.42
CA MET A 13 -27.75 -1.93 -3.41
C MET A 13 -26.67 -1.64 -2.37
N GLU A 14 -26.77 -2.16 -1.15
CA GLU A 14 -25.72 -2.04 -0.15
C GLU A 14 -24.39 -2.68 -0.60
N LYS A 15 -24.45 -3.85 -1.24
CA LYS A 15 -23.25 -4.51 -1.80
C LYS A 15 -22.63 -3.70 -2.93
N GLU A 16 -23.44 -3.18 -3.84
CA GLU A 16 -23.02 -2.34 -4.98
C GLU A 16 -22.40 -1.04 -4.50
N LEU A 17 -23.02 -0.35 -3.53
CA LEU A 17 -22.50 0.87 -2.91
C LEU A 17 -21.19 0.59 -2.13
N LYS A 18 -21.13 -0.47 -1.32
CA LYS A 18 -19.89 -0.86 -0.61
C LYS A 18 -18.77 -1.26 -1.56
N ALA A 19 -19.10 -1.89 -2.69
CA ALA A 19 -18.14 -2.22 -3.74
C ALA A 19 -17.62 -0.96 -4.44
N GLY A 20 -18.48 0.02 -4.74
CA GLY A 20 -18.09 1.26 -5.43
C GLY A 20 -16.99 2.03 -4.71
N TRP A 21 -17.18 2.37 -3.44
CA TRP A 21 -16.22 3.18 -2.69
C TRP A 21 -14.88 2.47 -2.43
N THR A 22 -14.92 1.15 -2.20
CA THR A 22 -13.67 0.37 -1.99
C THR A 22 -12.87 0.22 -3.28
N ASN A 23 -13.54 0.12 -4.44
CA ASN A 23 -12.89 0.12 -5.74
C ASN A 23 -12.22 1.47 -6.04
N VAL A 24 -12.91 2.59 -5.76
CA VAL A 24 -12.32 3.94 -5.92
C VAL A 24 -11.05 4.09 -5.09
N ILE A 25 -11.09 3.73 -3.81
CA ILE A 25 -9.90 3.79 -2.93
C ILE A 25 -8.79 2.88 -3.44
N HIS A 26 -9.13 1.70 -3.97
CA HIS A 26 -8.14 0.78 -4.52
C HIS A 26 -7.42 1.34 -5.75
N TYR A 27 -8.17 1.94 -6.69
CA TYR A 27 -7.59 2.56 -7.87
C TYR A 27 -6.77 3.80 -7.51
N LEU A 28 -7.29 4.65 -6.63
CA LEU A 28 -6.57 5.83 -6.14
C LEU A 28 -5.27 5.42 -5.44
N GLY A 29 -5.32 4.43 -4.54
CA GLY A 29 -4.14 3.91 -3.86
C GLY A 29 -3.10 3.31 -4.82
N SER A 30 -3.56 2.61 -5.86
CA SER A 30 -2.67 2.08 -6.91
C SER A 30 -2.02 3.21 -7.72
N ALA A 31 -2.77 4.24 -8.10
CA ALA A 31 -2.26 5.37 -8.85
C ALA A 31 -1.24 6.18 -8.04
N LEU A 32 -1.54 6.49 -6.77
CA LEU A 32 -0.61 7.20 -5.88
C LEU A 32 0.71 6.43 -5.70
N LEU A 33 0.63 5.11 -5.54
CA LEU A 33 1.81 4.26 -5.42
C LEU A 33 2.69 4.34 -6.69
N VAL A 34 2.08 4.25 -7.87
CA VAL A 34 2.81 4.27 -9.16
C VAL A 34 3.38 5.65 -9.46
N ILE A 35 2.59 6.71 -9.27
CA ILE A 35 3.02 8.09 -9.49
C ILE A 35 4.18 8.43 -8.54
N GLY A 36 4.06 8.09 -7.26
CA GLY A 36 5.13 8.31 -6.30
C GLY A 36 6.39 7.47 -6.56
N ALA A 37 6.29 6.36 -7.32
CA ALA A 37 7.44 5.56 -7.71
C ALA A 37 8.22 6.11 -8.91
N VAL A 38 7.71 7.15 -9.59
CA VAL A 38 8.43 7.84 -10.68
C VAL A 38 9.63 8.59 -10.11
N ASP A 39 9.44 9.29 -8.99
CA ASP A 39 10.52 9.83 -8.15
C ASP A 39 10.32 9.32 -6.72
N PRO A 40 10.97 8.21 -6.33
CA PRO A 40 10.77 7.62 -5.00
C PRO A 40 11.20 8.53 -3.85
N LEU A 41 12.13 9.47 -4.04
CA LEU A 41 12.59 10.30 -2.94
C LEU A 41 11.53 11.35 -2.58
N GLU A 42 11.08 12.13 -3.57
CA GLU A 42 10.02 13.13 -3.39
C GLU A 42 8.63 12.47 -3.23
N GLY A 43 8.39 11.40 -3.99
CA GLY A 43 7.15 10.62 -4.01
C GLY A 43 6.99 9.64 -2.84
N SER A 44 7.92 9.60 -1.89
CA SER A 44 7.85 8.73 -0.69
C SER A 44 6.55 8.87 0.09
N VAL A 45 6.02 10.09 0.21
CA VAL A 45 4.73 10.36 0.85
C VAL A 45 3.57 9.78 0.04
N LEU A 46 3.57 9.95 -1.27
CA LEU A 46 2.56 9.38 -2.18
C LEU A 46 2.56 7.85 -2.14
N ILE A 47 3.74 7.23 -2.15
CA ILE A 47 3.91 5.77 -2.02
C ILE A 47 3.34 5.27 -0.69
N THR A 48 3.66 5.98 0.41
CA THR A 48 3.19 5.62 1.75
C THR A 48 1.66 5.69 1.82
N ILE A 49 1.06 6.79 1.37
CA ILE A 49 -0.40 6.97 1.35
C ILE A 49 -1.04 5.92 0.43
N GLY A 50 -0.52 5.74 -0.78
CA GLY A 50 -1.02 4.77 -1.75
C GLY A 50 -1.02 3.34 -1.20
N SER A 51 0.10 2.90 -0.63
CA SER A 51 0.22 1.60 0.03
C SER A 51 -0.69 1.46 1.25
N GLY A 52 -0.88 2.54 2.02
CA GLY A 52 -1.81 2.59 3.14
C GLY A 52 -3.26 2.38 2.70
N LEU A 53 -3.70 3.07 1.63
CA LEU A 53 -5.04 2.89 1.05
C LEU A 53 -5.27 1.47 0.54
N LEU A 54 -4.28 0.89 -0.15
CA LEU A 54 -4.33 -0.49 -0.63
C LEU A 54 -4.47 -1.49 0.52
N THR A 55 -3.70 -1.27 1.60
CA THR A 55 -3.73 -2.09 2.81
C THR A 55 -5.08 -1.95 3.52
N PHE A 56 -5.61 -0.74 3.62
CA PHE A 56 -6.92 -0.45 4.23
C PHE A 56 -8.05 -1.18 3.48
N VAL A 57 -8.07 -1.12 2.15
CA VAL A 57 -9.06 -1.85 1.34
C VAL A 57 -8.91 -3.36 1.53
N ALA A 58 -7.69 -3.88 1.58
CA ALA A 58 -7.45 -5.31 1.79
C ALA A 58 -7.89 -5.81 3.16
N PHE A 59 -7.69 -4.98 4.20
CA PHE A 59 -8.15 -5.25 5.55
C PHE A 59 -9.68 -5.25 5.63
N LYS A 60 -10.33 -4.20 5.11
CA LYS A 60 -11.79 -4.04 5.10
C LYS A 60 -12.48 -5.18 4.35
N ASN A 61 -11.93 -5.61 3.22
CA ASN A 61 -12.49 -6.68 2.40
C ASN A 61 -12.05 -8.09 2.85
N ARG A 62 -11.38 -8.22 4.00
CA ARG A 62 -10.84 -9.48 4.56
C ARG A 62 -10.11 -10.33 3.52
N ARG A 63 -9.31 -9.68 2.66
CA ARG A 63 -8.62 -10.37 1.56
C ARG A 63 -7.58 -11.35 2.09
N LYS A 64 -7.38 -12.46 1.38
CA LYS A 64 -6.37 -13.50 1.71
C LYS A 64 -4.94 -12.96 1.67
N ASP A 65 -4.69 -11.94 0.84
CA ASP A 65 -3.38 -11.31 0.66
C ASP A 65 -3.14 -10.11 1.59
N ARG A 66 -4.05 -9.79 2.52
CA ARG A 66 -3.92 -8.61 3.39
C ARG A 66 -2.61 -8.58 4.16
N ASN A 67 -2.15 -9.71 4.69
CA ASN A 67 -0.93 -9.76 5.51
C ASN A 67 0.30 -9.44 4.67
N ARG A 68 0.28 -9.76 3.37
CA ARG A 68 1.36 -9.40 2.45
C ARG A 68 1.38 -7.90 2.17
N LEU A 69 0.21 -7.29 1.96
CA LEU A 69 0.11 -5.83 1.80
C LEU A 69 0.49 -5.08 3.08
N ILE A 70 0.09 -5.58 4.25
CA ILE A 70 0.52 -5.03 5.55
C ILE A 70 2.05 -5.09 5.69
N ALA A 71 2.67 -6.22 5.35
CA ALA A 71 4.13 -6.36 5.42
C ALA A 71 4.83 -5.36 4.49
N GLY A 72 4.36 -5.20 3.24
CA GLY A 72 4.86 -4.18 2.31
C GLY A 72 4.71 -2.77 2.86
N PHE A 73 3.55 -2.43 3.42
CA PHE A 73 3.27 -1.12 3.99
C PHE A 73 4.13 -0.81 5.23
N ILE A 74 4.29 -1.76 6.15
CA ILE A 74 5.17 -1.59 7.32
C ILE A 74 6.62 -1.38 6.87
N SER A 75 7.08 -2.16 5.89
CA SER A 75 8.43 -2.02 5.32
C SER A 75 8.64 -0.60 4.74
N ILE A 76 7.66 -0.09 3.99
CA ILE A 76 7.66 1.29 3.47
C ILE A 76 7.73 2.29 4.62
N LEU A 77 6.84 2.19 5.61
CA LEU A 77 6.79 3.13 6.74
C LEU A 77 8.12 3.20 7.48
N VAL A 78 8.72 2.05 7.80
CA VAL A 78 10.00 1.98 8.50
C VAL A 78 11.11 2.64 7.67
N GLY A 79 11.21 2.30 6.38
CA GLY A 79 12.25 2.86 5.53
C GLY A 79 12.06 4.37 5.27
N VAL A 80 10.84 4.84 5.08
CA VAL A 80 10.53 6.28 4.94
C VAL A 80 10.85 7.02 6.24
N PHE A 81 10.51 6.45 7.40
CA PHE A 81 10.87 7.04 8.70
C PHE A 81 12.38 7.25 8.80
N PHE A 82 13.20 6.24 8.48
CA PHE A 82 14.66 6.39 8.51
C PHE A 82 15.19 7.34 7.43
N LEU A 83 14.58 7.36 6.24
CA LEU A 83 14.94 8.31 5.18
C LEU A 83 14.79 9.75 5.66
N PHE A 84 13.66 10.09 6.28
CA PHE A 84 13.41 11.43 6.83
C PHE A 84 14.28 11.72 8.06
N LEU A 85 14.48 10.74 8.95
CA LEU A 85 15.34 10.88 10.13
C LEU A 85 16.80 11.17 9.75
N PHE A 86 17.32 10.49 8.73
CA PHE A 86 18.69 10.72 8.29
C PHE A 86 18.83 12.01 7.50
N SER A 87 17.81 12.39 6.74
CA SER A 87 17.76 13.70 6.09
C SER A 87 17.77 14.85 7.10
N SER A 88 17.13 14.70 8.27
CA SER A 88 17.11 15.75 9.29
C SER A 88 18.45 15.93 10.02
N PHE A 89 19.29 14.89 10.06
CA PHE A 89 20.66 14.95 10.58
C PHE A 89 21.71 15.40 9.53
N GLY A 90 21.29 15.86 8.35
CA GLY A 90 22.19 16.35 7.31
C GLY A 90 22.71 15.29 6.35
N GLY A 91 22.13 14.08 6.35
CA GLY A 91 22.42 13.03 5.36
C GLY A 91 23.71 12.25 5.61
N PHE A 92 24.23 11.61 4.55
CA PHE A 92 25.38 10.71 4.60
C PHE A 92 26.67 11.34 4.05
N GLY A 93 27.82 10.90 4.57
CA GLY A 93 29.13 11.14 3.95
C GLY A 93 29.80 12.50 4.20
N GLY A 94 29.18 13.41 4.97
CA GLY A 94 29.80 14.66 5.40
C GLY A 94 30.72 14.50 6.63
N PRO A 95 31.52 15.52 7.00
CA PRO A 95 32.38 15.50 8.20
C PRO A 95 31.62 15.24 9.51
N ASN A 96 30.34 15.66 9.56
CA ASN A 96 29.40 15.40 10.65
C ASN A 96 28.20 14.54 10.19
N GLY A 97 28.30 13.92 9.01
CA GLY A 97 27.23 13.13 8.41
C GLY A 97 27.14 11.73 9.00
N ILE A 98 26.02 11.07 8.73
CA ILE A 98 25.78 9.70 9.22
C ILE A 98 26.70 8.72 8.48
N ALA A 99 27.24 7.75 9.22
CA ALA A 99 28.05 6.69 8.63
C ALA A 99 27.24 5.86 7.63
N TRP A 100 27.86 5.52 6.49
CA TRP A 100 27.21 4.79 5.39
C TRP A 100 26.57 3.46 5.80
N GLY A 101 27.08 2.79 6.84
CA GLY A 101 26.48 1.55 7.36
C GLY A 101 25.02 1.70 7.79
N TRP A 102 24.61 2.87 8.26
CA TRP A 102 23.22 3.14 8.67
C TRP A 102 22.25 3.24 7.48
N SER A 103 22.75 3.43 6.26
CA SER A 103 21.91 3.44 5.04
C SER A 103 21.13 2.14 4.83
N VAL A 104 21.59 1.03 5.42
CA VAL A 104 20.87 -0.26 5.40
C VAL A 104 19.45 -0.14 5.97
N LEU A 105 19.21 0.79 6.91
CA LEU A 105 17.89 1.02 7.51
C LEU A 105 16.91 1.73 6.56
N ILE A 106 17.39 2.28 5.44
CA ILE A 106 16.54 2.80 4.37
C ILE A 106 16.05 1.68 3.45
N LEU A 107 16.78 0.57 3.29
CA LEU A 107 16.43 -0.52 2.36
C LEU A 107 14.99 -1.08 2.49
N PRO A 108 14.36 -1.14 3.67
CA PRO A 108 12.95 -1.51 3.78
C PRO A 108 12.02 -0.66 2.90
N TYR A 109 12.36 0.60 2.62
CA TYR A 109 11.57 1.47 1.76
C TYR A 109 11.47 0.95 0.32
N PRO A 110 12.58 0.85 -0.45
CA PRO A 110 12.54 0.29 -1.80
C PRO A 110 12.02 -1.14 -1.82
N ALA A 111 12.45 -2.00 -0.89
CA ALA A 111 11.96 -3.37 -0.81
C ALA A 111 10.43 -3.44 -0.67
N GLY A 112 9.86 -2.60 0.19
CA GLY A 112 8.42 -2.59 0.49
C GLY A 112 7.57 -2.15 -0.70
N TRP A 113 7.95 -1.09 -1.42
CA TRP A 113 7.15 -0.64 -2.56
C TRP A 113 7.33 -1.52 -3.80
N PHE A 114 8.54 -2.05 -4.07
CA PHE A 114 8.73 -3.06 -5.12
C PHE A 114 7.89 -4.31 -4.86
N TYR A 115 7.89 -4.79 -3.62
CA TYR A 115 7.07 -5.93 -3.21
C TYR A 115 5.58 -5.65 -3.43
N THR A 116 5.11 -4.46 -3.03
CA THR A 116 3.70 -4.05 -3.15
C THR A 116 3.27 -3.94 -4.62
N ILE A 117 4.08 -3.33 -5.49
CA ILE A 117 3.84 -3.32 -6.95
C ILE A 117 3.81 -4.75 -7.50
N GLY A 118 4.76 -5.59 -7.10
CA GLY A 118 4.81 -7.00 -7.50
C GLY A 118 3.54 -7.76 -7.16
N LEU A 119 2.96 -7.53 -5.97
CA LEU A 119 1.67 -8.11 -5.58
C LEU A 119 0.51 -7.61 -6.46
N LEU A 120 0.48 -6.32 -6.81
CA LEU A 120 -0.54 -5.77 -7.71
C LEU A 120 -0.45 -6.42 -9.10
N LEU A 121 0.76 -6.51 -9.66
CA LEU A 121 1.00 -7.13 -10.96
C LEU A 121 0.66 -8.63 -10.96
N ALA A 122 1.04 -9.37 -9.91
CA ALA A 122 0.71 -10.79 -9.78
C ALA A 122 -0.81 -11.01 -9.74
N ARG A 123 -1.55 -10.08 -9.13
CA ARG A 123 -3.02 -10.13 -9.08
C ARG A 123 -3.66 -9.83 -10.44
N LEU A 124 -3.11 -8.90 -11.22
CA LEU A 124 -3.60 -8.65 -12.59
C LEU A 124 -3.48 -9.90 -13.48
N LYS A 125 -2.45 -10.72 -13.26
CA LYS A 125 -2.22 -11.98 -14.00
C LYS A 125 -3.08 -13.15 -13.52
N ALA A 126 -3.53 -13.13 -12.26
CA ALA A 126 -4.39 -14.17 -11.72
C ALA A 126 -5.81 -14.04 -12.30
N LYS A 127 -6.11 -14.76 -13.40
CA LYS A 127 -7.48 -14.87 -13.94
C LYS A 127 -8.46 -15.22 -12.80
N PRO A 128 -9.66 -14.62 -12.75
CA PRO A 128 -10.70 -15.10 -11.84
C PRO A 128 -10.95 -16.57 -12.16
N LYS A 129 -10.87 -17.44 -11.14
CA LYS A 129 -11.39 -18.80 -11.27
C LYS A 129 -12.88 -18.67 -11.60
N ALA A 130 -13.22 -18.97 -12.85
CA ALA A 130 -14.59 -19.14 -13.31
C ALA A 130 -15.25 -20.28 -12.54
#